data_AF-A0A7J9YY39-F1
#
_entry.id   AF-A0A7J9YY39-F1
#
_cell.length_a   1.000
_cell.length_b   1.000
_cell.length_c   1.000
_cell.angle_alpha   90.00
_cell.angle_beta   90.00
_cell.angle_gamma   90.00
#
_symmetry.space_group_name_H-M   'P 1'
#
loop_
_entity.id
_entity.type
_entity.pdbx_description
1 polymer ?
#
loop_
_entity_poly.entity_id
_entity_poly.type
_entity_poly.pdbx_seq_one_letter_code
_entity_poly.pdbx_strand_id
1 'polypeptide(L)' 'MTTRLKEGVIALPAEVLARAGLAEGDEVYVDVDANGAVVVERTRTYESGEEFLAAIRARIDEG' A
#
# COMPACT_ATOMS: atom_id res chain seq x y z
N MET A 1 -18.67 -2.47 -1.32
CA MET A 1 -18.51 -2.24 0.14
C MET A 1 -18.27 -0.75 0.35
N THR A 2 -18.86 -0.12 1.35
CA THR A 2 -18.70 1.32 1.62
C THR A 2 -18.45 1.57 3.10
N THR A 3 -17.30 2.14 3.46
CA THR A 3 -17.02 2.63 4.80
C THR A 3 -17.31 4.13 4.86
N ARG A 4 -17.90 4.60 5.98
CA ARG A 4 -18.11 6.04 6.24
C ARG A 4 -16.82 6.69 6.74
N LEU A 5 -16.40 7.78 6.11
CA LEU A 5 -15.33 8.66 6.58
C LEU A 5 -15.80 9.40 7.85
N LYS A 6 -14.99 9.40 8.91
CA LYS A 6 -15.16 10.28 10.07
C LYS A 6 -13.84 10.96 10.36
N GLU A 7 -13.84 12.29 10.43
CA GLU A 7 -12.64 13.07 10.81
C GLU A 7 -11.41 12.78 9.93
N GLY A 8 -11.61 12.47 8.64
CA GLY A 8 -10.53 12.10 7.73
C GLY A 8 -10.04 10.65 7.87
N VAL A 9 -10.65 9.86 8.76
CA VAL A 9 -10.31 8.45 8.98
C VAL A 9 -11.31 7.53 8.27
N ILE A 10 -10.79 6.56 7.53
CA ILE A 10 -11.56 5.47 6.92
C ILE A 10 -11.15 4.16 7.60
N ALA A 11 -12.10 3.52 8.28
CA ALA A 11 -11.88 2.18 8.83
C ALA A 11 -11.91 1.13 7.70
N LEU A 12 -10.78 0.46 7.48
CA LEU A 12 -10.67 -0.65 6.56
C LEU A 12 -10.87 -1.98 7.31
N PRO A 13 -11.57 -2.96 6.73
CA PRO A 13 -11.65 -4.30 7.32
C PRO A 13 -10.30 -4.96 7.41
N ALA A 14 -10.13 -5.80 8.44
CA ALA A 14 -8.90 -6.55 8.66
C ALA A 14 -8.54 -7.44 7.45
N GLU A 15 -9.53 -8.02 6.76
CA GLU A 15 -9.28 -8.82 5.57
C GLU A 15 -8.72 -8.02 4.39
N VAL A 16 -9.07 -6.73 4.27
CA VAL A 16 -8.55 -5.85 3.21
C VAL A 16 -7.09 -5.50 3.50
N LEU A 17 -6.80 -5.15 4.76
CA LEU A 17 -5.43 -4.87 5.21
C LEU A 17 -4.53 -6.10 5.05
N ALA A 18 -4.98 -7.27 5.46
CA ALA A 18 -4.23 -8.52 5.32
C ALA A 18 -3.93 -8.87 3.86
N ARG A 19 -4.89 -8.68 2.95
CA ARG A 19 -4.69 -8.90 1.52
C ARG A 19 -3.75 -7.89 0.89
N ALA A 20 -3.74 -6.65 1.39
CA ALA A 20 -2.81 -5.61 0.97
C ALA A 20 -1.41 -5.78 1.61
N GLY A 21 -1.26 -6.69 2.59
CA GLY A 21 -0.03 -6.86 3.35
C GLY A 21 0.32 -5.61 4.16
N LEU A 22 -0.71 -4.94 4.69
CA LEU A 22 -0.60 -3.75 5.54
C LEU A 22 -0.90 -4.13 6.99
N ALA A 23 -0.08 -3.60 7.90
CA ALA A 23 -0.24 -3.69 9.34
C ALA A 23 -0.50 -2.32 9.98
N GLU A 24 -0.95 -2.34 11.24
CA GLU A 24 -1.06 -1.10 12.02
C GLU A 24 0.34 -0.48 12.21
N GLY A 25 0.46 0.81 11.90
CA GLY A 25 1.72 1.54 11.95
C GLY A 25 2.50 1.58 10.63
N ASP A 26 2.07 0.86 9.59
CA ASP A 26 2.68 0.96 8.27
C ASP A 26 2.46 2.35 7.65
N GLU A 27 3.52 2.92 7.07
CA GLU A 27 3.41 4.11 6.23
C GLU A 27 2.89 3.74 4.83
N VAL A 28 1.96 4.54 4.32
CA VAL A 28 1.32 4.34 3.02
C VAL A 28 1.31 5.62 2.19
N TYR A 29 1.37 5.47 0.88
CA TYR A 29 1.04 6.53 -0.06
C TYR A 29 -0.45 6.50 -0.38
N VAL A 30 -1.06 7.68 -0.44
CA VAL A 30 -2.47 7.85 -0.79
C VAL A 30 -2.54 8.78 -2.00
N ASP A 31 -3.16 8.32 -3.08
CA ASP A 31 -3.36 9.10 -4.31
C ASP A 31 -4.82 9.04 -4.76
N VAL A 32 -5.21 9.97 -5.65
CA VAL A 32 -6.53 9.99 -6.29
C VAL A 32 -6.34 9.80 -7.78
N ASP A 33 -6.87 8.70 -8.31
CA ASP A 33 -6.74 8.37 -9.72
C ASP A 33 -7.60 9.30 -10.62
N ALA A 34 -7.45 9.16 -11.94
CA ALA A 34 -8.19 9.95 -12.91
C ALA A 34 -9.72 9.76 -12.86
N ASN A 35 -10.21 8.70 -12.20
CA ASN A 35 -11.63 8.42 -12.01
C ASN A 35 -12.15 8.93 -10.66
N GLY A 36 -11.31 9.55 -9.85
CA GLY A 36 -11.64 10.02 -8.51
C GLY A 36 -11.63 8.92 -7.44
N ALA A 37 -11.05 7.74 -7.74
CA ALA A 37 -10.87 6.67 -6.78
C ALA A 37 -9.65 6.94 -5.89
N VAL A 38 -9.79 6.69 -4.58
CA VAL A 38 -8.66 6.74 -3.64
C VAL A 38 -7.87 5.44 -3.73
N VAL A 39 -6.60 5.56 -4.08
CA VAL A 39 -5.64 4.46 -4.17
C VAL A 39 -4.70 4.55 -2.96
N VAL A 40 -4.53 3.44 -2.25
CA VAL A 40 -3.62 3.34 -1.10
C VAL A 40 -2.58 2.28 -1.39
N GLU A 41 -1.31 2.67 -1.35
CA GLU A 41 -0.18 1.80 -1.69
C GLU A 41 0.81 1.75 -0.52
N ARG A 42 1.41 0.57 -0.28
CA ARG A 42 2.43 0.44 0.75
C ARG A 42 3.69 1.17 0.32
N THR A 43 4.21 2.02 1.20
CA THR A 43 5.47 2.71 0.97
C THR A 43 6.62 1.71 1.10
N ARG A 44 7.32 1.42 0.01
CA ARG A 44 8.65 0.78 0.05
C ARG A 44 9.69 1.84 -0.21
N THR A 45 10.22 2.38 0.88
CA THR A 45 11.39 3.26 0.79
C THR A 45 12.61 2.37 0.68
N TYR A 46 13.30 2.45 -0.46
CA TYR A 46 14.60 1.82 -0.66
C TYR A 46 15.67 2.82 -0.27
N GLU A 47 16.58 2.44 0.62
CA GLU A 47 17.66 3.31 1.09
C GLU A 47 18.74 3.48 0.01
N SER A 48 18.79 2.59 -0.98
CA SER A 48 19.72 2.67 -2.12
C SER A 48 19.18 2.06 -3.41
N GLY A 49 19.78 2.44 -4.54
CA GLY A 49 19.48 1.84 -5.83
C GLY A 49 19.82 0.35 -5.93
N GLU A 50 20.81 -0.13 -5.15
CA GLU A 50 21.15 -1.55 -5.07
C GLU A 50 20.04 -2.36 -4.37
N GLU A 51 19.48 -1.82 -3.29
CA GLU A 51 18.36 -2.44 -2.56
C GLU A 51 17.12 -2.53 -3.45
N PHE A 52 16.82 -1.47 -4.21
CA PHE A 52 15.75 -1.47 -5.20
C PHE A 52 15.94 -2.58 -6.25
N LEU A 53 17.13 -2.68 -6.85
CA LEU A 53 17.43 -3.69 -7.86
C LEU A 53 17.38 -5.12 -7.31
N ALA A 54 17.83 -5.33 -6.07
CA ALA A 54 17.73 -6.62 -5.40
C ALA A 54 16.27 -7.04 -5.19
N ALA A 55 15.41 -6.11 -4.74
CA ALA A 55 13.99 -6.38 -4.53
C ALA A 55 13.24 -6.68 -5.83
N ILE A 56 13.62 -6.04 -6.95
CA ILE A 56 13.07 -6.34 -8.27
C ILE A 56 13.46 -7.76 -8.71
N ARG A 57 14.73 -8.15 -8.57
CA ARG A 57 15.23 -9.48 -8.95
C ARG A 57 14.56 -10.59 -8.16
N ALA A 58 14.46 -10.45 -6.84
CA ALA A 58 13.79 -11.42 -5.98
C ALA A 58 12.34 -11.71 -6.44
N ARG A 59 11.63 -10.67 -6.92
CA ARG A 59 10.25 -10.82 -7.41
C ARG A 59 10.14 -11.47 -8.79
N ILE A 60 11.20 -11.39 -9.61
CA ILE A 60 11.27 -12.06 -10.91
C ILE A 60 11.57 -13.55 -10.72
N ASP A 61 12.45 -13.88 -9.77
CA ASP A 61 12.84 -15.28 -9.50
C ASP A 61 11.76 -16.10 -8.78
N GLU A 62 10.78 -15.44 -8.14
CA GLU A 62 9.62 -16.06 -7.50
C GLU A 62 8.42 -16.30 -8.45
N GLY A 63 8.46 -15.76 -9.68
CA GLY A 63 7.39 -15.87 -10.69
C GLY A 63 7.64 -16.96 -11.73
#